data_AF-A0A661IKU3-F1
#
_entry.id   AF-A0A661IKU3-F1
#
_cell.length_a   1.000
_cell.length_b   1.000
_cell.length_c   1.000
_cell.angle_alpha   90.00
_cell.angle_beta   90.00
_cell.angle_gamma   90.00
#
_symmetry.space_group_name_H-M   'P 1'
#
loop_
_entity.id
_entity.type
_entity.pdbx_description
1 polymer ?
#
loop_
_entity_poly.entity_id
_entity_poly.type
_entity_poly.pdbx_seq_one_letter_code
_entity_poly.pdbx_strand_id
1 'polypeptide(L)' 'MRKILYITGTRADYGLMRSVLREIESHPRLELEIAATGMHLMEEF' A
#
# COMPACT_ATOMS: atom_id res chain seq x y z
N MET A 1 -2.47 17.98 5.55
CA MET A 1 -1.90 16.67 5.21
C MET A 1 -2.19 16.36 3.75
N ARG A 2 -1.24 15.76 3.03
CA ARG A 2 -1.45 15.25 1.67
C ARG A 2 -1.77 13.76 1.76
N LYS A 3 -2.94 13.36 1.28
CA LYS A 3 -3.33 11.95 1.21
C LYS A 3 -2.65 11.27 0.03
N ILE A 4 -2.16 10.06 0.27
CA ILE A 4 -1.55 9.18 -0.71
C ILE A 4 -2.30 7.86 -0.66
N LEU A 5 -2.97 7.50 -1.76
CA LEU A 5 -3.62 6.21 -1.92
C LEU A 5 -2.67 5.28 -2.69
N TYR A 6 -2.28 4.18 -2.06
CA TYR A 6 -1.56 3.10 -2.74
C TYR A 6 -2.54 1.97 -3.07
N ILE A 7 -2.66 1.64 -4.36
CA ILE A 7 -3.48 0.54 -4.83
C ILE A 7 -2.55 -0.63 -5.09
N THR A 8 -2.81 -1.76 -4.45
CA THR A 8 -2.01 -2.97 -4.65
C THR A 8 -2.88 -4.14 -5.08
N GLY A 9 -2.37 -4.91 -6.04
CA GLY A 9 -3.07 -6.06 -6.62
C GLY A 9 -2.46 -7.41 -6.26
N THR A 10 -1.21 -7.44 -5.79
CA THR A 10 -0.48 -8.69 -5.50
C THR A 10 0.50 -8.53 -4.34
N ARG A 11 0.88 -9.63 -3.70
CA ARG A 11 1.93 -9.64 -2.66
C ARG A 11 3.28 -9.14 -3.17
N ALA A 12 3.63 -9.45 -4.42
CA ALA A 12 4.91 -9.03 -5.00
C ALA A 12 4.98 -7.50 -5.15
N ASP A 13 3.92 -6.89 -5.67
CA ASP A 13 3.78 -5.43 -5.79
C ASP A 13 3.85 -4.74 -4.41
N TYR A 14 3.02 -5.17 -3.45
CA TYR A 14 3.08 -4.64 -2.08
C TYR A 14 4.47 -4.82 -1.44
N GLY A 15 5.09 -5.99 -1.64
CA GLY A 15 6.39 -6.33 -1.10
C GLY A 15 7.50 -5.38 -1.56
N LEU A 16 7.49 -5.00 -2.84
CA LEU A 16 8.44 -4.03 -3.41
C LEU A 16 8.29 -2.64 -2.78
N MET A 17 7.06 -2.23 -2.49
CA MET A 17 6.76 -0.90 -1.97
C MET A 17 6.82 -0.79 -0.44
N ARG A 18 6.98 -1.90 0.28
CA ARG A 18 6.87 -1.95 1.75
C ARG A 18 7.72 -0.93 2.50
N SER A 19 8.96 -0.69 2.08
CA SER A 19 9.83 0.33 2.71
C SER A 19 9.30 1.74 2.48
N VAL A 20 8.91 2.06 1.25
CA VAL A 20 8.37 3.37 0.88
C VAL A 20 7.07 3.66 1.60
N LEU A 21 6.16 2.68 1.70
CA LEU A 21 4.89 2.84 2.42
C LEU A 21 5.11 3.15 3.90
N ARG A 22 6.12 2.53 4.53
CA ARG A 22 6.51 2.84 5.92
C ARG A 22 7.01 4.27 6.08
N GLU A 23 7.81 4.76 5.13
CA GLU A 23 8.28 6.15 5.14
C GLU A 23 7.14 7.15 4.88
N ILE A 24 6.14 6.79 4.08
CA ILE A 24 4.95 7.63 3.86
C ILE A 24 4.12 7.69 5.15
N GLU A 25 3.89 6.55 5.80
CA GLU A 25 3.13 6.46 7.05
C GLU A 25 3.81 7.23 8.21
N SER A 26 5.14 7.23 8.28
CA SER A 26 5.90 7.92 9.32
C SER A 26 6.01 9.44 9.10
N HIS A 27 5.71 9.94 7.90
CA HIS A 27 5.95 11.32 7.55
C HIS A 27 4.81 12.26 8.03
N PRO A 28 5.09 13.29 8.86
CA PRO A 28 4.06 14.07 9.58
C PRO A 28 3.14 14.93 8.69
N ARG A 29 3.46 15.06 7.40
CA ARG A 29 2.63 15.81 6.43
C ARG A 29 1.87 14.92 5.46
N LEU A 30 2.09 13.61 5.51
CA LEU A 30 1.48 12.64 4.62
C LEU A 30 0.46 11.80 5.39
N GLU A 31 -0.50 11.25 4.66
CA GLU A 31 -1.49 10.31 5.17
C GLU A 31 -1.56 9.16 4.17
N LEU A 32 -1.25 7.95 4.62
CA LEU A 32 -1.27 6.76 3.78
C LEU A 32 -2.63 6.06 3.88
N GLU A 33 -3.24 5.79 2.73
CA GLU A 33 -4.36 4.87 2.60
C GLU A 33 -3.98 3.76 1.62
N ILE A 34 -4.49 2.55 1.83
CA ILE A 34 -4.19 1.38 0.98
C ILE A 34 -5.49 0.75 0.50
N ALA A 35 -5.62 0.60 -0.82
CA ALA A 35 -6.67 -0.18 -1.45
C ALA A 35 -6.09 -1.52 -1.92
N ALA A 36 -6.42 -2.60 -1.20
CA ALA A 36 -6.11 -3.96 -1.61
C ALA A 36 -7.12 -4.45 -2.66
N THR A 37 -6.62 -5.00 -3.76
CA THR A 37 -7.39 -5.49 -4.90
C THR A 37 -6.77 -6.77 -5.45
N GLY A 38 -7.38 -7.37 -6.48
CA GLY A 38 -6.78 -8.46 -7.25
C GLY A 38 -6.50 -9.71 -6.40
N MET A 39 -5.28 -10.26 -6.54
CA MET A 39 -4.84 -11.49 -5.88
C MET A 39 -4.98 -11.42 -4.35
N HIS A 40 -4.80 -10.24 -3.73
CA HIS A 40 -4.98 -10.10 -2.27
C HIS A 40 -6.38 -10.49 -1.77
N LEU A 41 -7.39 -10.50 -2.65
CA LEU A 41 -8.79 -10.80 -2.32
C LEU A 41 -9.24 -12.19 -2.83
N MET A 42 -8.37 -12.94 -3.48
CA MET A 42 -8.71 -14.28 -3.98
C MET A 42 -8.62 -15.28 -2.82
N GLU A 43 -9.61 -16.19 -2.70
CA GLU A 43 -9.60 -17.26 -1.69
C GLU A 43 -8.40 -18.21 -1.89
N GLU A 44 -8.02 -18.43 -3.15
CA GLU A 44 -6.79 -19.10 -3.54
C GLU A 44 -5.89 -18.12 -4.32
N PHE A 45 -4.85 -17.66 -3.62
CA PHE A 45 -3.71 -16.80 -4.01
C PHE A 45 -3.93 -15.30 -4.21
#